data_AF-A0A2V3JJH4-F1
#
_entry.id   AF-A0A2V3JJH4-F1
#
_cell.length_a   1.000
_cell.length_b   1.000
_cell.length_c   1.000
_cell.angle_alpha   90.00
_cell.angle_beta   90.00
_cell.angle_gamma   90.00
#
_symmetry.space_group_name_H-M   'P 1'
#
loop_
_entity.id
_entity.type
_entity.pdbx_description
1 polymer ?
#
loop_
_entity_poly.entity_id
_entity_poly.type
_entity_poly.pdbx_seq_one_letter_code
_entity_poly.pdbx_strand_id
1 'polypeptide(L)'
;MESQLISILLFGSYASGEETEDSDMDIAIILEDFNHACTEIERTGDIVSSLSLKFDTLISLVPIKEKDWLERKTALISNIKREGVMG
;
A
#
# COMPACT_ATOMS: atom_id res chain seq x y z
N MET A 1 -14.09 -0.63 15.49
CA MET A 1 -14.24 0.28 14.36
C MET A 1 -13.86 -0.51 13.12
N GLU A 2 -14.75 -0.56 12.14
CA GLU A 2 -14.42 -1.08 10.82
C GLU A 2 -13.55 -0.03 10.12
N SER A 3 -12.42 -0.45 9.56
CA SER A 3 -11.57 0.41 8.74
C SER A 3 -12.22 0.61 7.37
N GLN A 4 -12.54 1.84 7.02
CA GLN A 4 -13.05 2.19 5.70
C GLN A 4 -11.90 2.50 4.75
N LEU A 5 -11.88 1.83 3.59
CA LEU A 5 -10.92 2.10 2.53
C LEU A 5 -11.23 3.43 1.85
N ILE A 6 -10.24 4.33 1.83
CA ILE A 6 -10.34 5.65 1.19
C ILE A 6 -9.66 5.62 -0.18
N SER A 7 -8.45 5.06 -0.26
CA SER A 7 -7.67 5.06 -1.50
C SER A 7 -6.64 3.94 -1.53
N ILE A 8 -6.25 3.54 -2.74
CA ILE A 8 -5.17 2.59 -3.01
C ILE A 8 -4.17 3.31 -3.94
N LEU A 9 -2.89 3.26 -3.59
CA LEU A 9 -1.81 3.83 -4.39
C LEU A 9 -0.76 2.77 -4.67
N LEU A 10 -0.31 2.70 -5.91
CA LEU A 10 0.90 1.98 -6.30
C LEU A 10 2.09 2.92 -6.14
N PHE A 11 3.17 2.45 -5.51
CA PHE A 11 4.41 3.20 -5.39
C PHE A 11 5.61 2.29 -5.67
N GLY A 12 6.82 2.82 -5.48
CA GLY A 12 8.04 2.04 -5.73
C GLY A 12 8.35 1.89 -7.22
N SER A 13 9.11 0.85 -7.56
CA SER A 13 9.67 0.66 -8.91
C SER A 13 8.58 0.52 -9.98
N TYR A 14 7.48 -0.16 -9.65
CA TYR A 14 6.32 -0.28 -10.53
C TYR A 14 5.61 1.06 -10.82
N ALA A 15 5.69 2.04 -9.92
CA ALA A 15 5.12 3.37 -10.16
C ALA A 15 6.06 4.24 -11.01
N SER A 16 7.38 4.05 -10.90
CA SER A 16 8.37 4.78 -11.70
C SER A 16 8.66 4.15 -13.06
N GLY A 17 8.21 2.91 -13.31
CA GLY A 17 8.53 2.15 -14.52
C GLY A 17 9.97 1.60 -14.53
N GLU A 18 10.58 1.49 -13.35
CA GLU A 18 11.94 1.00 -13.14
C GLU A 18 11.94 -0.41 -12.53
N GLU A 19 10.83 -1.12 -12.60
CA GLU A 19 10.71 -2.49 -12.11
C GLU A 19 11.57 -3.48 -12.89
N THR A 20 12.01 -4.51 -12.18
CA THR A 20 12.76 -5.66 -12.69
C THR A 20 11.96 -6.95 -12.45
N GLU A 21 12.39 -8.07 -13.04
CA GLU A 21 11.73 -9.37 -12.86
C GLU A 21 11.65 -9.82 -11.39
N ASP A 22 12.56 -9.35 -10.53
CA ASP A 22 12.59 -9.65 -9.09
C ASP A 22 11.96 -8.55 -8.23
N SER A 23 11.31 -7.55 -8.82
CA SER A 23 10.74 -6.43 -8.08
C SER A 23 9.43 -6.81 -7.37
N ASP A 24 9.30 -6.35 -6.13
CA ASP A 24 8.04 -6.41 -5.40
C ASP A 24 7.09 -5.29 -5.86
N MET A 25 5.79 -5.54 -5.79
CA MET A 25 4.75 -4.55 -6.05
C MET A 25 4.33 -3.86 -4.74
N ASP A 26 4.75 -2.61 -4.58
CA ASP A 26 4.47 -1.83 -3.39
C ASP A 26 3.11 -1.10 -3.45
N ILE A 27 2.20 -1.47 -2.57
CA ILE A 27 0.84 -0.93 -2.52
C ILE A 27 0.57 -0.26 -1.17
N ALA A 28 0.20 1.02 -1.20
CA ALA A 28 -0.26 1.74 -0.03
C ALA A 28 -1.80 1.77 -0.01
N ILE A 29 -2.40 1.43 1.14
CA ILE A 29 -3.84 1.60 1.34
C ILE A 29 -4.09 2.68 2.37
N ILE A 30 -4.87 3.69 1.99
CA ILE A 30 -5.29 4.76 2.89
C ILE A 30 -6.62 4.34 3.50
N LEU A 31 -6.63 4.25 4.82
CA LEU A 31 -7.79 3.86 5.61
C LEU A 31 -8.20 5.02 6.52
N GLU A 32 -9.50 5.20 6.75
CA GLU A 32 -10.02 6.26 7.63
C GLU A 32 -9.38 6.18 9.04
N ASP A 33 -9.48 5.01 9.67
CA ASP A 33 -8.74 4.68 10.88
C ASP A 33 -8.58 3.15 11.04
N PHE A 34 -7.63 2.73 11.87
CA PHE A 34 -7.46 1.33 12.28
C PHE A 34 -6.71 1.25 13.62
N ASN A 35 -6.89 0.16 14.37
CA ASN A 35 -6.19 0.02 15.65
C ASN A 35 -4.69 -0.29 15.46
N HIS A 36 -4.40 -1.35 14.70
CA HIS A 36 -3.03 -1.83 14.45
C HIS A 36 -2.84 -2.18 12.97
N ALA A 37 -1.69 -1.77 12.41
CA ALA A 37 -1.35 -2.05 11.02
C ALA A 37 -1.31 -3.55 10.73
N CYS A 38 -0.79 -4.36 11.67
CA CYS A 38 -0.75 -5.82 11.53
C CYS A 38 -2.13 -6.43 11.33
N THR A 39 -3.16 -5.92 12.03
CA THR A 39 -4.53 -6.40 11.87
C THR A 39 -5.05 -6.14 10.46
N GLU A 40 -4.72 -5.00 9.87
CA GLU A 40 -5.13 -4.71 8.49
C GLU A 40 -4.37 -5.57 7.49
N ILE A 41 -3.07 -5.78 7.70
CA ILE A 41 -2.25 -6.69 6.89
C ILE A 41 -2.83 -8.10 6.91
N GLU A 42 -3.15 -8.65 8.10
CA GLU A 42 -3.78 -9.96 8.25
C GLU A 42 -5.13 -10.04 7.54
N ARG A 43 -5.99 -9.02 7.70
CA ARG A 43 -7.31 -8.95 7.05
C ARG A 43 -7.22 -8.94 5.52
N THR A 44 -6.17 -8.32 4.99
CA THR A 44 -5.91 -8.26 3.54
C THR A 44 -5.01 -9.40 3.03
N GLY A 45 -4.51 -10.26 3.92
CA GLY A 45 -3.50 -11.26 3.57
C GLY A 45 -3.96 -12.23 2.49
N ASP A 46 -5.20 -12.73 2.58
CA ASP A 46 -5.74 -13.70 1.62
C ASP A 46 -5.86 -13.11 0.20
N ILE A 47 -6.33 -11.86 0.09
CA ILE A 47 -6.46 -11.19 -1.20
C ILE A 47 -5.09 -10.82 -1.77
N VAL A 48 -4.17 -10.32 -0.92
CA VAL A 48 -2.79 -10.02 -1.31
C VAL A 48 -2.10 -11.28 -1.82
N SER A 49 -2.20 -12.40 -1.09
CA SER A 49 -1.61 -13.68 -1.51
C SER A 49 -2.19 -14.17 -2.84
N SER A 50 -3.51 -14.06 -3.01
CA SER A 50 -4.18 -14.43 -4.26
C SER A 50 -3.72 -13.58 -5.45
N LEU A 51 -3.53 -12.28 -5.24
CA LEU A 51 -3.02 -11.36 -6.27
C LEU A 51 -1.55 -11.66 -6.57
N SER A 52 -0.72 -11.90 -5.55
CA SER A 52 0.70 -12.24 -5.74
C SER A 52 0.86 -13.48 -6.61
N LEU A 53 0.05 -14.52 -6.35
CA LEU A 53 0.04 -15.75 -7.16
C LEU A 53 -0.49 -15.52 -8.58
N LYS A 54 -1.47 -14.62 -8.74
CA LYS A 54 -2.07 -14.32 -10.04
C LYS A 54 -1.11 -13.54 -10.95
N PHE A 55 -0.32 -12.65 -10.37
CA PHE A 55 0.61 -11.79 -11.11
C PHE A 55 2.06 -12.29 -11.07
N ASP A 56 2.33 -13.41 -10.39
CA ASP A 56 3.68 -13.98 -10.18
C ASP A 56 4.67 -12.93 -9.67
N THR A 57 4.21 -12.11 -8.71
CA THR A 57 4.94 -10.97 -8.16
C THR A 57 4.61 -10.83 -6.68
N LEU A 58 5.59 -10.57 -5.82
CA LEU A 58 5.33 -10.37 -4.40
C LEU A 58 4.69 -8.99 -4.18
N ILE A 59 3.53 -8.95 -3.53
CA ILE A 59 2.86 -7.68 -3.19
C ILE A 59 3.17 -7.29 -1.74
N SER A 60 3.76 -6.10 -1.59
CA SER A 60 4.06 -5.47 -0.31
C SER A 60 2.98 -4.44 0.02
N LEU A 61 2.18 -4.69 1.06
CA LEU A 61 1.05 -3.83 1.44
C LEU A 61 1.38 -2.96 2.66
N VAL A 62 1.15 -1.65 2.54
CA VAL A 62 1.36 -0.66 3.60
C VAL A 62 0.06 0.06 3.97
N PRO A 63 -0.59 -0.28 5.10
CA PRO A 63 -1.75 0.45 5.59
C PRO A 63 -1.34 1.79 6.24
N ILE A 64 -2.01 2.87 5.84
CA ILE A 64 -1.75 4.23 6.30
C ILE A 64 -3.07 4.85 6.75
N LYS A 65 -3.08 5.46 7.94
CA LYS A 65 -4.25 6.22 8.42
C LYS A 65 -4.39 7.50 7.63
N GLU A 66 -5.62 7.91 7.34
CA GLU A 66 -5.90 9.16 6.62
C GLU A 66 -5.21 10.36 7.28
N LYS A 67 -5.29 10.47 8.60
CA LYS A 67 -4.63 11.55 9.34
C LYS A 67 -3.11 11.59 9.09
N ASP A 68 -2.45 10.43 9.11
CA ASP A 68 -1.00 10.33 8.95
C ASP A 68 -0.62 10.64 7.49
N TRP A 69 -1.48 10.23 6.54
CA TRP A 69 -1.38 10.58 5.12
C TRP A 69 -1.46 12.09 4.91
N LEU A 70 -2.49 12.75 5.45
CA LEU A 70 -2.70 14.19 5.33
C LEU A 70 -1.54 14.99 5.93
N GLU A 71 -1.06 14.60 7.11
CA GLU A 71 0.02 15.27 7.84
C GLU A 71 1.43 15.00 7.28
N ARG A 72 1.59 14.10 6.30
CA ARG A 72 2.90 13.68 5.77
C ARG A 72 3.85 13.21 6.88
N LYS A 73 3.30 12.46 7.83
CA LYS A 73 3.95 12.15 9.11
C LYS A 73 5.30 11.43 8.98
N THR A 74 5.56 10.77 7.86
CA THR A 74 6.81 10.05 7.59
C THR A 74 7.39 10.38 6.21
N ALA A 75 8.70 10.14 6.06
CA ALA A 75 9.38 10.25 4.77
C ALA A 75 8.77 9.32 3.71
N LEU A 76 8.36 8.11 4.12
CA LEU A 76 7.66 7.16 3.25
C LEU A 76 6.38 7.78 2.67
N ILE A 77 5.50 8.33 3.52
CA ILE A 77 4.25 8.99 3.08
C ILE A 77 4.56 10.16 2.13
N SER A 78 5.60 10.92 2.42
CA SER A 78 6.00 12.04 1.56
C SER A 78 6.47 11.58 0.17
N ASN A 79 7.18 10.46 0.10
CA ASN A 79 7.63 9.86 -1.16
C ASN A 79 6.44 9.27 -1.93
N ILE A 80 5.56 8.51 -1.28
CA ILE A 80 4.34 7.96 -1.90
C ILE A 80 3.47 9.08 -2.47
N LYS A 81 3.33 10.22 -1.77
CA LYS A 81 2.60 11.39 -2.31
C LYS A 81 3.24 12.03 -3.53
N ARG A 82 4.55 11.89 -3.71
CA ARG A 82 5.30 12.51 -4.80
C ARG A 82 5.35 11.61 -6.04
N GLU A 83 5.53 10.32 -5.82
CA GLU A 83 5.86 9.33 -6.87
C GLU A 83 4.75 8.30 -7.08
N GLY A 84 3.79 8.18 -6.16
CA GLY A 84 2.74 7.18 -6.24
C GLY A 84 1.75 7.46 -7.35
N VAL A 85 1.32 6.39 -8.03
CA VAL A 85 0.26 6.39 -9.03
C VAL A 85 -1.03 5.94 -8.35
N MET A 86 -2.10 6.73 -8.52
CA MET A 86 -3.42 6.41 -7.98
C MET A 86 -4.10 5.37 -8.88
N GLY A 87 -4.54 4.26 -8.27
CA GLY A 87 -5.31 3.21 -8.94
C GLY A 87 -6.81 3.44 -8.92
#